data_AF-A0A8A4TVR6-F1
#
_entry.id   AF-A0A8A4TVR6-F1
#
_cell.length_a   1.000
_cell.length_b   1.000
_cell.length_c   1.000
_cell.angle_alpha   90.00
_cell.angle_beta   90.00
_cell.angle_gamma   90.00
#
_symmetry.space_group_name_H-M   'P 1'
#
loop_
_entity.id
_entity.type
_entity.pdbx_description
1 polymer ?
#
loop_
_entity_poly.entity_id
_entity_poly.type
_entity_poly.pdbx_seq_one_letter_code
_entity_poly.pdbx_strand_id
1 'polypeptide(L)'
;MKNIAFPAIRADTGKTAVPTQPMTELVGRLLANPPVARRRPARSDRGAFVTRFVQTPAVVSPDRELQGLFAPLSDSEWDDLSIAGWGIALPEAEREVLIPQLAPLLEMRQAQVGSRYKVFTYRPDESMREVLERHGLSPVEASPEDVPHYLLLVGDPAQVAFSSQYSLDRLFSVGRLALDQPEDYGRYARNVVRHEHRTTSRRKATLFGTIHPDESTSALSAAFLIQALGRRIANSVPATHLRLDTRTADAADKRTLSKLMGGALTPDFLLTATHGVMLPPGHARRRHLQGAILCAEYPGAEGWHGKAIPPRMMFSGQDVTEDRDFNGMLALLFGCNSGGTPQRSSFPLEPHHRSLFESHEPFMAHLPRRMLAVQNGCRAVVAHVDTVYNWSFANRQKQEQTGPFQGFVKRLLEGRTVGYAMNLFQESYLEKTARYLELVASHNEGDSQMSDDELVHAWLAVNDMRNYVLFGDPAVRLPQLNL
;
A
#
# COMPACT_ATOMS: atom_id res chain seq x y z
N MET A 1 -13.99 22.66 -9.63
CA MET A 1 -14.53 21.28 -9.52
C MET A 1 -14.47 20.87 -8.05
N LYS A 2 -15.40 20.06 -7.53
CA LYS A 2 -15.29 19.52 -6.16
C LYS A 2 -14.43 18.26 -6.20
N ASN A 3 -13.34 18.21 -5.43
CA ASN A 3 -12.68 16.94 -5.16
C ASN A 3 -13.57 16.09 -4.32
N ILE A 4 -13.69 14.83 -4.71
CA ILE A 4 -14.42 13.84 -3.95
C ILE A 4 -13.34 12.95 -3.32
N ALA A 5 -12.84 13.39 -2.16
CA ALA A 5 -12.16 12.48 -1.26
C ALA A 5 -13.04 11.25 -1.10
N PHE A 6 -12.46 10.04 -1.05
CA PHE A 6 -13.21 8.83 -0.73
C PHE A 6 -13.33 8.81 0.80
N PRO A 7 -14.35 9.43 1.40
CA PRO A 7 -14.30 9.88 2.78
C PRO A 7 -14.29 8.67 3.70
N ALA A 8 -13.48 8.76 4.75
CA ALA A 8 -13.66 7.84 5.85
C ALA A 8 -14.96 8.20 6.61
N ILE A 9 -15.58 7.23 7.28
CA ILE A 9 -16.78 7.48 8.09
C ILE A 9 -16.43 7.35 9.57
N ARG A 10 -16.87 8.32 10.37
CA ARG A 10 -16.67 8.32 11.82
C ARG A 10 -17.58 7.29 12.49
N ALA A 11 -17.02 6.35 13.25
CA ALA A 11 -17.80 5.33 13.95
C ALA A 11 -18.65 5.88 15.10
N ASP A 12 -18.24 6.99 15.73
CA ASP A 12 -18.93 7.59 16.87
C ASP A 12 -20.15 8.43 16.47
N THR A 13 -20.15 8.95 15.25
CA THR A 13 -21.19 9.88 14.75
C THR A 13 -21.85 9.42 13.46
N GLY A 14 -21.29 8.45 12.75
CA GLY A 14 -21.75 8.03 11.42
C GLY A 14 -21.78 9.17 10.40
N LYS A 15 -20.92 10.16 10.58
CA LYS A 15 -20.71 11.26 9.64
C LYS A 15 -19.42 11.05 8.87
N THR A 16 -19.28 11.69 7.72
CA THR A 16 -18.02 11.75 6.98
C THR A 16 -16.93 12.38 7.86
N ALA A 17 -15.77 11.73 7.96
CA ALA A 17 -14.61 12.19 8.71
C ALA A 17 -13.96 13.43 8.09
N VAL A 18 -14.02 13.56 6.76
CA VAL A 18 -13.63 14.77 6.03
C VAL A 18 -14.81 15.11 5.10
N PRO A 19 -15.44 16.29 5.25
CA PRO A 19 -16.41 16.75 4.27
C PRO A 19 -15.72 17.01 2.94
N THR A 20 -16.43 16.89 1.82
CA THR A 20 -15.91 17.31 0.52
C THR A 20 -15.52 18.79 0.57
N GLN A 21 -14.24 19.11 0.40
CA GLN A 21 -13.73 20.48 0.44
C GLN A 21 -13.63 21.09 -0.98
N PRO A 22 -13.88 22.40 -1.14
CA PRO A 22 -13.59 23.12 -2.38
C PRO A 22 -12.08 23.05 -2.72
N MET A 23 -11.77 22.93 -4.01
CA MET A 23 -10.37 22.92 -4.48
C MET A 23 -9.59 24.18 -4.08
N THR A 24 -10.25 25.33 -4.09
CA THR A 24 -9.67 26.62 -3.70
C THR A 24 -9.15 26.62 -2.25
N GLU A 25 -9.78 25.89 -1.35
CA GLU A 25 -9.32 25.77 0.05
C GLU A 25 -8.08 24.87 0.16
N LEU A 26 -8.08 23.74 -0.55
CA LEU A 26 -6.91 22.85 -0.60
C LEU A 26 -5.70 23.53 -1.23
N VAL A 27 -5.92 24.29 -2.31
CA VAL A 27 -4.92 25.17 -2.94
C VAL A 27 -4.35 26.15 -1.94
N GLY A 28 -5.22 26.93 -1.28
CA GLY A 28 -4.78 27.94 -0.31
C GLY A 28 -3.90 27.33 0.79
N ARG A 29 -4.25 26.14 1.30
CA ARG A 29 -3.47 25.46 2.35
C ARG A 29 -2.15 24.88 1.84
N LEU A 30 -2.15 24.25 0.67
CA LEU A 30 -0.93 23.70 0.08
C LEU A 30 0.07 24.83 -0.23
N LEU A 31 -0.40 25.95 -0.77
CA LEU A 31 0.44 27.12 -1.09
C LEU A 31 0.88 27.92 0.15
N ALA A 32 0.09 27.91 1.23
CA ALA A 32 0.47 28.55 2.50
C ALA A 32 1.54 27.77 3.27
N ASN A 33 1.61 26.45 3.09
CA ASN A 33 2.63 25.57 3.65
C ASN A 33 3.29 24.73 2.56
N PRO A 34 4.04 25.35 1.63
CA PRO A 34 4.60 24.62 0.52
C PRO A 34 5.63 23.60 1.05
N PRO A 35 5.56 22.34 0.59
CA PRO A 35 6.43 21.25 1.04
C PRO A 35 7.92 21.48 0.70
N VAL A 36 8.19 22.42 -0.21
CA VAL A 36 9.51 22.99 -0.47
C VAL A 36 9.41 24.47 -0.17
N ALA A 37 10.22 24.96 0.79
CA ALA A 37 10.23 26.37 1.15
C ALA A 37 10.38 27.24 -0.10
N ARG A 38 9.50 28.24 -0.26
CA ARG A 38 9.64 29.29 -1.27
C ARG A 38 10.95 30.04 -1.01
N ARG A 39 12.07 29.58 -1.57
CA ARG A 39 13.20 30.47 -1.83
C ARG A 39 12.79 31.34 -3.01
N ARG A 40 12.35 32.57 -2.72
CA ARG A 40 12.39 33.63 -3.73
C ARG A 40 13.84 33.70 -4.23
N PRO A 41 14.12 33.51 -5.53
CA PRO A 41 15.44 33.87 -6.02
C PRO A 41 15.59 35.37 -5.77
N ALA A 42 16.65 35.74 -5.05
CA ALA A 42 17.06 37.12 -5.02
C ALA A 42 17.27 37.56 -6.48
N ARG A 43 16.63 38.65 -6.90
CA ARG A 43 17.01 39.34 -8.13
C ARG A 43 18.44 39.85 -7.90
N SER A 44 19.43 39.09 -8.33
CA SER A 44 20.80 39.57 -8.45
C SER A 44 21.50 38.81 -9.59
N ASP A 45 21.90 39.62 -10.57
CA ASP A 45 22.90 39.40 -11.61
C ASP A 45 22.80 38.19 -12.54
N ARG A 46 22.35 38.51 -13.75
CA ARG A 46 22.83 37.86 -14.98
C ARG A 46 24.36 37.91 -14.99
N GLY A 47 25.01 36.77 -14.76
CA GLY A 47 26.47 36.68 -14.78
C GLY A 47 26.95 35.23 -14.83
N ALA A 48 27.10 34.73 -16.06
CA ALA A 48 27.93 33.61 -16.51
C ALA A 48 28.45 32.59 -15.47
N PHE A 49 28.00 31.33 -15.60
CA PHE A 49 28.84 30.16 -15.32
C PHE A 49 28.64 29.06 -16.39
N VAL A 50 29.62 29.03 -17.29
CA VAL A 50 30.23 27.92 -18.04
C VAL A 50 29.32 26.89 -18.74
N THR A 51 29.12 27.14 -20.03
CA THR A 51 28.93 26.12 -21.06
C THR A 51 30.24 25.37 -21.30
N ARG A 52 30.36 24.09 -20.93
CA ARG A 52 31.22 23.08 -21.58
C ARG A 52 31.04 21.71 -20.94
N PHE A 53 30.43 20.79 -21.69
CA PHE A 53 30.84 19.40 -21.97
C PHE A 53 29.61 18.52 -22.24
N VAL A 54 29.31 18.31 -23.52
CA VAL A 54 29.01 16.97 -24.05
C VAL A 54 29.62 16.94 -25.45
N GLN A 55 30.88 16.51 -25.54
CA GLN A 55 31.30 15.76 -26.73
C GLN A 55 30.84 14.33 -26.45
N THR A 56 29.85 13.87 -27.18
CA THR A 56 29.48 12.45 -27.20
C THR A 56 30.70 11.70 -27.73
N PRO A 57 31.34 10.81 -26.96
CA PRO A 57 32.29 9.89 -27.56
C PRO A 57 31.51 9.02 -28.56
N ALA A 58 32.10 8.74 -29.71
CA ALA A 58 31.57 7.73 -30.60
C ALA A 58 31.36 6.44 -29.81
N VAL A 59 30.13 5.92 -29.82
CA VAL A 59 29.80 4.63 -29.22
C VAL A 59 30.60 3.57 -29.98
N VAL A 60 31.70 3.12 -29.39
CA VAL A 60 32.34 1.88 -29.80
C VAL A 60 31.38 0.77 -29.39
N SER A 61 30.90 -0.02 -30.37
CA SER A 61 30.12 -1.22 -30.08
C SER A 61 30.95 -2.11 -29.16
N PRO A 62 30.52 -2.39 -27.91
CA PRO A 62 31.24 -3.33 -27.07
C PRO A 62 31.17 -4.72 -27.70
N ASP A 63 32.26 -5.48 -27.57
CA ASP A 63 32.31 -6.89 -27.93
C ASP A 63 31.08 -7.62 -27.36
N ARG A 64 30.43 -8.45 -28.19
CA ARG A 64 29.21 -9.21 -27.83
C ARG A 64 29.37 -10.05 -26.55
N GLU A 65 30.59 -10.37 -26.15
CA GLU A 65 30.90 -11.11 -24.92
C GLU A 65 30.78 -10.25 -23.63
N LEU A 66 30.90 -8.91 -23.71
CA LEU A 66 30.82 -8.02 -22.55
C LEU A 66 29.40 -7.44 -22.29
N GLN A 67 28.46 -7.65 -23.22
CA GLN A 67 27.10 -7.11 -23.12
C GLN A 67 26.28 -7.69 -21.95
N GLY A 68 26.67 -8.85 -21.40
CA GLY A 68 25.95 -9.50 -20.30
C GLY A 68 26.41 -9.10 -18.88
N LEU A 69 27.59 -8.51 -18.74
CA LEU A 69 28.21 -8.27 -17.42
C LEU A 69 27.67 -7.03 -16.68
N PHE A 70 27.07 -6.08 -17.43
CA PHE A 70 26.49 -4.85 -16.89
C PHE A 70 25.05 -4.61 -17.38
N ALA A 71 24.40 -5.64 -17.93
CA ALA A 71 23.00 -5.53 -18.32
C ALA A 71 22.15 -5.34 -17.06
N PRO A 72 21.22 -4.37 -17.04
CA PRO A 72 20.26 -4.29 -15.95
C PRO A 72 19.45 -5.58 -15.89
N LEU A 73 19.16 -6.06 -14.68
CA LEU A 73 18.32 -7.24 -14.49
C LEU A 73 16.96 -7.04 -15.17
N SER A 74 16.49 -8.09 -15.83
CA SER A 74 15.17 -8.17 -16.43
C SER A 74 14.07 -8.24 -15.38
N ASP A 75 12.84 -7.95 -15.80
CA ASP A 75 11.64 -8.08 -14.97
C ASP A 75 11.48 -9.45 -14.29
N SER A 76 11.79 -10.53 -15.02
CA SER A 76 11.74 -11.88 -14.46
C SER A 76 12.82 -12.15 -13.41
N GLU A 77 13.99 -11.52 -13.55
CA GLU A 77 15.10 -11.68 -12.60
C GLU A 77 14.82 -10.94 -11.30
N TRP A 78 14.13 -9.79 -11.35
CA TRP A 78 13.65 -9.10 -10.14
C TRP A 78 12.55 -9.85 -9.39
N ASP A 79 11.79 -10.72 -10.07
CA ASP A 79 10.80 -11.62 -9.44
C ASP A 79 11.39 -12.94 -8.92
N ASP A 80 12.64 -13.27 -9.31
CA ASP A 80 13.35 -14.46 -8.88
C ASP A 80 14.17 -14.18 -7.61
N LEU A 81 13.70 -14.72 -6.49
CA LEU A 81 14.35 -14.61 -5.18
C LEU A 81 15.81 -15.07 -5.17
N SER A 82 16.18 -16.08 -5.97
CA SER A 82 17.55 -16.60 -6.01
C SER A 82 18.53 -15.59 -6.61
N ILE A 83 18.03 -14.66 -7.44
CA ILE A 83 18.80 -13.58 -8.06
C ILE A 83 18.66 -12.30 -7.25
N ALA A 84 17.42 -11.92 -6.94
CA ALA A 84 17.04 -10.66 -6.31
C ALA A 84 17.33 -10.63 -4.80
N GLY A 85 17.49 -11.79 -4.15
CA GLY A 85 17.79 -11.90 -2.73
C GLY A 85 16.57 -11.67 -1.82
N TRP A 86 16.71 -12.04 -0.54
CA TRP A 86 15.72 -11.74 0.48
C TRP A 86 16.39 -11.33 1.79
N GLY A 87 15.85 -10.32 2.47
CA GLY A 87 16.36 -9.87 3.74
C GLY A 87 15.28 -9.45 4.72
N ILE A 88 15.66 -9.35 5.98
CA ILE A 88 14.82 -8.90 7.07
C ILE A 88 15.53 -7.79 7.84
N ALA A 89 14.77 -6.78 8.27
CA ALA A 89 15.23 -5.74 9.18
C ALA A 89 14.33 -5.71 10.42
N LEU A 90 14.91 -5.83 11.60
CA LEU A 90 14.19 -5.91 12.88
C LEU A 90 14.85 -5.07 13.98
N PRO A 91 14.14 -4.70 15.06
CA PRO A 91 14.72 -3.92 16.14
C PRO A 91 15.87 -4.68 16.80
N GLU A 92 17.00 -4.01 17.03
CA GLU A 92 18.17 -4.61 17.69
C GLU A 92 17.81 -5.20 19.06
N ALA A 93 16.97 -4.50 19.83
CA ALA A 93 16.53 -4.90 21.17
C ALA A 93 15.58 -6.12 21.19
N GLU A 94 14.92 -6.44 20.08
CA GLU A 94 13.93 -7.53 20.00
C GLU A 94 14.48 -8.74 19.23
N ARG A 95 15.71 -8.65 18.71
CA ARG A 95 16.32 -9.67 17.85
C ARG A 95 16.32 -11.06 18.49
N GLU A 96 16.74 -11.17 19.74
CA GLU A 96 16.84 -12.45 20.45
C GLU A 96 15.48 -13.13 20.67
N VAL A 97 14.41 -12.33 20.77
CA VAL A 97 13.05 -12.82 20.99
C VAL A 97 12.38 -13.19 19.67
N LEU A 98 12.54 -12.37 18.63
CA LEU A 98 11.80 -12.51 17.38
C LEU A 98 12.44 -13.47 16.37
N ILE A 99 13.77 -13.59 16.34
CA ILE A 99 14.45 -14.53 15.42
C ILE A 99 13.99 -15.98 15.65
N PRO A 100 13.93 -16.52 16.89
CA PRO A 100 13.43 -17.88 17.13
C PRO A 100 11.99 -18.09 16.68
N GLN A 101 11.13 -17.06 16.85
CA GLN A 101 9.73 -17.14 16.42
C GLN A 101 9.63 -17.19 14.88
N LEU A 102 10.42 -16.37 14.20
CA LEU A 102 10.45 -16.28 12.73
C LEU A 102 11.25 -17.40 12.05
N ALA A 103 11.99 -18.22 12.81
CA ALA A 103 12.90 -19.23 12.28
C ALA A 103 12.34 -20.06 11.11
N PRO A 104 11.08 -20.57 11.13
CA PRO A 104 10.54 -21.32 9.99
C PRO A 104 10.57 -20.54 8.67
N LEU A 105 10.24 -19.24 8.71
CA LEU A 105 10.27 -18.37 7.53
C LEU A 105 11.72 -18.05 7.12
N LEU A 106 12.56 -17.72 8.10
CA LEU A 106 13.95 -17.33 7.85
C LEU A 106 14.76 -18.46 7.22
N GLU A 107 14.63 -19.68 7.74
CA GLU A 107 15.28 -20.87 7.20
C GLU A 107 14.84 -21.16 5.77
N MET A 108 13.53 -21.08 5.49
CA MET A 108 12.99 -21.28 4.15
C MET A 108 13.52 -20.23 3.17
N ARG A 109 13.52 -18.94 3.54
CA ARG A 109 14.03 -17.87 2.66
C ARG A 109 15.54 -17.97 2.48
N GLN A 110 16.29 -18.28 3.52
CA GLN A 110 17.73 -18.52 3.42
C GLN A 110 18.05 -19.68 2.46
N ALA A 111 17.29 -20.77 2.51
CA ALA A 111 17.46 -21.90 1.59
C ALA A 111 17.17 -21.52 0.13
N GLN A 112 16.26 -20.58 -0.11
CA GLN A 112 15.90 -20.12 -1.46
C GLN A 112 16.93 -19.15 -2.06
N VAL A 113 17.55 -18.29 -1.25
CA VAL A 113 18.38 -17.18 -1.75
C VAL A 113 19.88 -17.34 -1.45
N GLY A 114 20.25 -18.32 -0.62
CA GLY A 114 21.66 -18.63 -0.31
C GLY A 114 22.40 -17.43 0.29
N SER A 115 23.51 -17.03 -0.35
CA SER A 115 24.37 -15.92 0.10
C SER A 115 23.72 -14.53 0.04
N ARG A 116 22.59 -14.41 -0.67
CA ARG A 116 21.79 -13.18 -0.76
C ARG A 116 20.76 -13.04 0.37
N TYR A 117 20.87 -13.88 1.40
CA TYR A 117 20.10 -13.76 2.62
C TYR A 117 20.77 -12.77 3.56
N LYS A 118 20.06 -11.70 3.96
CA LYS A 118 20.60 -10.71 4.90
C LYS A 118 19.69 -10.48 6.09
N VAL A 119 20.30 -10.26 7.25
CA VAL A 119 19.62 -9.84 8.48
C VAL A 119 20.20 -8.52 8.92
N PHE A 120 19.38 -7.47 8.89
CA PHE A 120 19.71 -6.14 9.36
C PHE A 120 19.08 -5.89 10.72
N THR A 121 19.72 -5.08 11.55
CA THR A 121 19.10 -4.56 12.78
C THR A 121 19.11 -3.05 12.78
N TYR A 122 18.03 -2.47 13.30
CA TYR A 122 17.91 -1.03 13.45
C TYR A 122 17.73 -0.64 14.91
N ARG A 123 18.17 0.57 15.23
CA ARG A 123 18.01 1.21 16.55
C ARG A 123 16.76 2.09 16.56
N PRO A 124 16.22 2.45 17.73
CA PRO A 124 15.16 3.44 17.82
C PRO A 124 15.50 4.69 17.02
N ASP A 125 14.52 5.21 16.28
CA ASP A 125 14.62 6.39 15.42
C ASP A 125 15.59 6.30 14.22
N GLU A 126 16.31 5.18 14.06
CA GLU A 126 17.17 4.95 12.90
C GLU A 126 16.32 4.62 11.67
N SER A 127 16.46 5.42 10.62
CA SER A 127 15.86 5.12 9.32
C SER A 127 16.58 3.94 8.67
N MET A 128 15.86 3.19 7.83
CA MET A 128 16.49 2.09 7.09
C MET A 128 17.60 2.55 6.14
N ARG A 129 17.57 3.81 5.71
CA ARG A 129 18.69 4.41 4.97
C ARG A 129 19.94 4.50 5.84
N GLU A 130 19.81 5.00 7.06
CA GLU A 130 20.93 5.08 8.02
C GLU A 130 21.44 3.68 8.41
N VAL A 131 20.55 2.69 8.51
CA VAL A 131 20.94 1.28 8.70
C VAL A 131 21.85 0.82 7.55
N LEU A 132 21.45 1.02 6.30
CA LEU A 132 22.25 0.62 5.13
C LEU A 132 23.58 1.39 5.08
N GLU A 133 23.56 2.70 5.33
CA GLU A 133 24.76 3.55 5.37
C GLU A 133 25.74 3.10 6.48
N ARG A 134 25.23 2.69 7.65
CA ARG A 134 26.04 2.12 8.74
C ARG A 134 26.70 0.79 8.36
N HIS A 135 26.13 0.06 7.41
CA HIS A 135 26.72 -1.14 6.82
C HIS A 135 27.63 -0.83 5.60
N GLY A 136 27.88 0.44 5.29
CA GLY A 136 28.68 0.87 4.14
C GLY A 136 27.96 0.67 2.80
N LEU A 137 26.63 0.54 2.82
CA LEU A 137 25.81 0.24 1.64
C LEU A 137 25.09 1.50 1.16
N SER A 138 25.12 1.71 -0.15
CA SER A 138 24.36 2.76 -0.83
C SER A 138 23.05 2.17 -1.35
N PRO A 139 21.86 2.66 -0.93
CA PRO A 139 20.59 2.10 -1.40
C PRO A 139 20.39 2.19 -2.91
N VAL A 140 21.06 3.14 -3.58
CA VAL A 140 20.90 3.43 -5.01
C VAL A 140 21.89 2.64 -5.87
N GLU A 141 23.06 2.31 -5.31
CA GLU A 141 24.14 1.63 -6.04
C GLU A 141 24.28 0.16 -5.62
N ALA A 142 23.56 -0.28 -4.59
CA ALA A 142 23.61 -1.65 -4.09
C ALA A 142 23.09 -2.64 -5.13
N SER A 143 23.88 -3.67 -5.38
CA SER A 143 23.42 -4.85 -6.09
C SER A 143 22.56 -5.74 -5.16
N PRO A 144 21.78 -6.68 -5.70
CA PRO A 144 21.12 -7.71 -4.90
C PRO A 144 22.05 -8.54 -4.00
N GLU A 145 23.36 -8.55 -4.27
CA GLU A 145 24.36 -9.23 -3.42
C GLU A 145 24.65 -8.45 -2.12
N ASP A 146 24.54 -7.12 -2.20
CA ASP A 146 24.78 -6.17 -1.12
C ASP A 146 23.50 -5.96 -0.30
N VAL A 147 22.44 -5.55 -0.98
CA VAL A 147 21.12 -5.28 -0.40
C VAL A 147 20.06 -6.07 -1.16
N PRO A 148 19.42 -7.05 -0.51
CA PRO A 148 18.36 -7.83 -1.14
C PRO A 148 17.21 -6.96 -1.64
N HIS A 149 16.65 -7.31 -2.79
CA HIS A 149 15.50 -6.62 -3.37
C HIS A 149 14.24 -6.80 -2.51
N TYR A 150 14.05 -7.99 -1.94
CA TYR A 150 12.93 -8.29 -1.06
C TYR A 150 13.32 -8.01 0.40
N LEU A 151 12.66 -7.05 1.04
CA LEU A 151 12.94 -6.66 2.41
C LEU A 151 11.69 -6.79 3.28
N LEU A 152 11.79 -7.56 4.36
CA LEU A 152 10.77 -7.62 5.40
C LEU A 152 11.16 -6.73 6.57
N LEU A 153 10.40 -5.66 6.80
CA LEU A 153 10.52 -4.84 8.00
C LEU A 153 9.72 -5.46 9.14
N VAL A 154 10.31 -5.58 10.32
CA VAL A 154 9.63 -6.00 11.55
C VAL A 154 9.60 -4.81 12.48
N GLY A 155 8.41 -4.38 12.91
CA GLY A 155 8.24 -3.27 13.85
C GLY A 155 7.00 -2.42 13.56
N ASP A 156 6.37 -1.92 14.63
CA ASP A 156 5.24 -1.01 14.53
C ASP A 156 5.68 0.34 13.91
N PRO A 157 4.78 1.08 13.23
CA PRO A 157 5.05 2.44 12.76
C PRO A 157 5.64 3.40 13.80
N ALA A 158 5.44 3.16 15.11
CA ALA A 158 6.08 3.92 16.18
C ALA A 158 7.60 3.66 16.29
N GLN A 159 8.07 2.48 15.88
CA GLN A 159 9.48 2.10 15.89
C GLN A 159 10.16 2.39 14.54
N VAL A 160 9.47 2.10 13.44
CA VAL A 160 9.92 2.41 12.07
C VAL A 160 8.77 3.09 11.35
N ALA A 161 8.86 4.39 11.15
CA ALA A 161 7.79 5.16 10.53
C ALA A 161 7.37 4.61 9.16
N PHE A 162 6.09 4.80 8.78
CA PHE A 162 5.61 4.48 7.44
C PHE A 162 6.41 5.22 6.35
N SER A 163 6.88 6.44 6.64
CA SER A 163 7.74 7.21 5.73
C SER A 163 9.06 6.50 5.39
N SER A 164 9.61 5.70 6.30
CA SER A 164 10.78 4.87 6.04
C SER A 164 10.45 3.75 5.05
N GLN A 165 9.29 3.11 5.19
CA GLN A 165 8.84 2.08 4.25
C GLN A 165 8.57 2.68 2.86
N TYR A 166 7.82 3.79 2.76
CA TYR A 166 7.59 4.48 1.49
C TYR A 166 8.89 4.85 0.77
N SER A 167 9.90 5.22 1.55
CA SER A 167 11.20 5.63 1.01
C SER A 167 11.96 4.45 0.41
N LEU A 168 11.85 3.26 1.02
CA LEU A 168 12.45 2.02 0.55
C LEU A 168 11.68 1.38 -0.60
N ASP A 169 10.35 1.48 -0.59
CA ASP A 169 9.46 1.03 -1.66
C ASP A 169 9.77 1.71 -3.00
N ARG A 170 10.69 2.67 -3.10
CA ARG A 170 11.12 3.20 -4.41
C ARG A 170 12.15 2.30 -5.11
N LEU A 171 12.81 1.43 -4.35
CA LEU A 171 13.99 0.68 -4.76
C LEU A 171 13.85 -0.82 -4.51
N PHE A 172 12.99 -1.19 -3.55
CA PHE A 172 12.87 -2.54 -3.02
C PHE A 172 11.41 -3.00 -3.00
N SER A 173 11.21 -4.30 -3.00
CA SER A 173 9.95 -4.95 -2.66
C SER A 173 9.83 -5.07 -1.15
N VAL A 174 9.14 -4.12 -0.49
CA VAL A 174 9.12 -4.04 0.98
C VAL A 174 7.80 -4.54 1.58
N GLY A 175 7.92 -5.49 2.49
CA GLY A 175 6.82 -5.90 3.36
C GLY A 175 7.02 -5.48 4.81
N ARG A 176 5.96 -5.46 5.62
CA ARG A 176 6.03 -5.16 7.06
C ARG A 176 5.29 -6.17 7.93
N LEU A 177 5.88 -6.58 9.04
CA LEU A 177 5.20 -7.23 10.16
C LEU A 177 5.23 -6.34 11.41
N ALA A 178 4.07 -6.12 12.00
CA ALA A 178 3.92 -5.47 13.29
C ALA A 178 2.79 -6.18 14.05
N LEU A 179 3.13 -7.28 14.72
CA LEU A 179 2.19 -8.15 15.43
C LEU A 179 2.29 -7.94 16.94
N ASP A 180 1.24 -8.30 17.67
CA ASP A 180 1.08 -7.88 19.07
C ASP A 180 1.95 -8.69 20.04
N GLN A 181 2.17 -9.99 19.77
CA GLN A 181 2.96 -10.88 20.63
C GLN A 181 4.03 -11.65 19.82
N PRO A 182 5.18 -12.01 20.43
CA PRO A 182 6.21 -12.83 19.78
C PRO A 182 5.64 -14.12 19.13
N GLU A 183 4.71 -14.79 19.78
CA GLU A 183 4.09 -16.03 19.28
C GLU A 183 3.29 -15.80 17.99
N ASP A 184 2.78 -14.58 17.78
CA ASP A 184 2.05 -14.20 16.56
C ASP A 184 2.99 -14.23 15.35
N TYR A 185 4.25 -13.81 15.51
CA TYR A 185 5.28 -13.91 14.47
C TYR A 185 5.57 -15.37 14.13
N GLY A 186 5.58 -16.25 15.14
CA GLY A 186 5.73 -17.69 14.92
C GLY A 186 4.56 -18.30 14.18
N ARG A 187 3.31 -17.92 14.50
CA ARG A 187 2.13 -18.36 13.74
C ARG A 187 2.18 -17.86 12.30
N TYR A 188 2.52 -16.58 12.11
CA TYR A 188 2.69 -16.00 10.79
C TYR A 188 3.74 -16.76 9.95
N ALA A 189 4.93 -17.00 10.50
CA ALA A 189 6.01 -17.71 9.81
C ALA A 189 5.57 -19.12 9.37
N ARG A 190 4.93 -19.88 10.27
CA ARG A 190 4.40 -21.22 9.93
C ARG A 190 3.31 -21.16 8.87
N ASN A 191 2.43 -20.15 8.91
CA ASN A 191 1.41 -19.95 7.88
C ASN A 191 2.04 -19.70 6.51
N VAL A 192 3.09 -18.90 6.42
CA VAL A 192 3.80 -18.65 5.15
C VAL A 192 4.39 -19.96 4.61
N VAL A 193 5.19 -20.65 5.41
CA VAL A 193 5.86 -21.90 5.03
C VAL A 193 4.86 -22.96 4.56
N ARG A 194 3.75 -23.13 5.30
CA ARG A 194 2.69 -24.11 4.97
C ARG A 194 2.12 -23.93 3.56
N HIS A 195 2.12 -22.70 3.03
CA HIS A 195 1.50 -22.39 1.73
C HIS A 195 2.51 -22.08 0.62
N GLU A 196 3.82 -22.12 0.89
CA GLU A 196 4.85 -21.75 -0.09
C GLU A 196 4.75 -22.59 -1.37
N HIS A 197 4.55 -23.90 -1.22
CA HIS A 197 4.43 -24.85 -2.33
C HIS A 197 2.99 -25.30 -2.59
N ARG A 198 2.00 -24.55 -2.08
CA ARG A 198 0.60 -24.91 -2.29
C ARG A 198 0.23 -24.76 -3.76
N THR A 199 -0.38 -25.81 -4.29
CA THR A 199 -0.96 -25.82 -5.62
C THR A 199 -2.48 -25.90 -5.60
N THR A 200 -3.12 -25.53 -6.71
CA THR A 200 -4.57 -25.62 -6.91
C THR A 200 -4.87 -25.87 -8.38
N SER A 201 -5.96 -26.59 -8.67
CA SER A 201 -6.46 -26.70 -10.06
C SER A 201 -7.17 -25.43 -10.53
N ARG A 202 -7.64 -24.60 -9.58
CA ARG A 202 -8.37 -23.37 -9.88
C ARG A 202 -8.26 -22.38 -8.73
N ARG A 203 -7.75 -21.18 -9.01
CA ARG A 203 -7.68 -20.09 -8.01
C ARG A 203 -9.06 -19.51 -7.76
N LYS A 204 -9.27 -18.93 -6.58
CA LYS A 204 -10.48 -18.19 -6.20
C LYS A 204 -10.11 -16.73 -5.94
N ALA A 205 -10.78 -15.81 -6.61
CA ALA A 205 -10.65 -14.38 -6.35
C ALA A 205 -12.02 -13.76 -6.08
N THR A 206 -12.09 -12.83 -5.14
CA THR A 206 -13.31 -12.05 -4.88
C THR A 206 -13.00 -10.56 -4.91
N LEU A 207 -13.81 -9.81 -5.65
CA LEU A 207 -13.82 -8.35 -5.64
C LEU A 207 -15.07 -7.88 -4.90
N PHE A 208 -14.91 -7.06 -3.87
CA PHE A 208 -15.96 -6.64 -2.95
C PHE A 208 -16.00 -5.11 -2.86
N GLY A 209 -17.12 -4.46 -3.13
CA GLY A 209 -17.23 -3.01 -3.01
C GLY A 209 -18.60 -2.52 -2.59
N THR A 210 -18.66 -1.63 -1.61
CA THR A 210 -19.93 -1.07 -1.15
C THR A 210 -20.40 0.06 -2.06
N ILE A 211 -21.71 0.30 -2.08
CA ILE A 211 -22.34 1.49 -2.65
C ILE A 211 -23.27 2.06 -1.58
N HIS A 212 -23.11 3.34 -1.26
CA HIS A 212 -23.92 4.04 -0.27
C HIS A 212 -24.74 5.15 -0.96
N PRO A 213 -26.07 5.22 -0.74
CA PRO A 213 -26.97 6.13 -1.46
C PRO A 213 -26.57 7.61 -1.44
N ASP A 214 -26.10 8.11 -0.30
CA ASP A 214 -25.87 9.55 -0.08
C ASP A 214 -24.49 10.04 -0.57
N GLU A 215 -23.74 9.19 -1.30
CA GLU A 215 -22.40 9.56 -1.72
C GLU A 215 -21.90 8.90 -3.02
N SER A 216 -21.53 9.75 -3.98
CA SER A 216 -21.09 9.31 -5.31
C SER A 216 -19.75 8.55 -5.35
N THR A 217 -18.86 8.65 -4.35
CA THR A 217 -17.54 8.01 -4.47
C THR A 217 -17.59 6.50 -4.35
N SER A 218 -18.45 5.97 -3.48
CA SER A 218 -18.67 4.53 -3.33
C SER A 218 -19.22 3.91 -4.63
N ALA A 219 -20.14 4.60 -5.30
CA ALA A 219 -20.61 4.20 -6.62
C ALA A 219 -19.49 4.25 -7.68
N LEU A 220 -18.64 5.30 -7.65
CA LEU A 220 -17.52 5.43 -8.57
C LEU A 220 -16.45 4.35 -8.35
N SER A 221 -16.09 4.02 -7.09
CA SER A 221 -15.13 2.95 -6.80
C SER A 221 -15.71 1.58 -7.17
N ALA A 222 -16.99 1.32 -6.91
CA ALA A 222 -17.66 0.10 -7.35
C ALA A 222 -17.63 -0.03 -8.87
N ALA A 223 -17.91 1.05 -9.62
CA ALA A 223 -17.93 1.02 -11.07
C ALA A 223 -16.52 0.93 -11.70
N PHE A 224 -15.61 1.83 -11.31
CA PHE A 224 -14.32 2.03 -11.97
C PHE A 224 -13.20 1.15 -11.42
N LEU A 225 -13.30 0.69 -10.17
CA LEU A 225 -12.33 -0.24 -9.60
C LEU A 225 -12.89 -1.67 -9.61
N ILE A 226 -13.96 -1.94 -8.88
CA ILE A 226 -14.44 -3.31 -8.67
C ILE A 226 -14.99 -3.96 -9.95
N GLN A 227 -16.02 -3.36 -10.55
CA GLN A 227 -16.69 -3.92 -11.72
C GLN A 227 -15.81 -3.87 -12.98
N ALA A 228 -15.05 -2.78 -13.18
CA ALA A 228 -14.13 -2.66 -14.31
C ALA A 228 -13.01 -3.71 -14.25
N LEU A 229 -12.38 -3.87 -13.08
CA LEU A 229 -11.35 -4.90 -12.88
C LEU A 229 -11.95 -6.30 -13.04
N GLY A 230 -13.15 -6.55 -12.51
CA GLY A 230 -13.84 -7.82 -12.65
C GLY A 230 -14.08 -8.19 -14.11
N ARG A 231 -14.59 -7.26 -14.93
CA ARG A 231 -14.77 -7.45 -16.38
C ARG A 231 -13.44 -7.75 -17.09
N ARG A 232 -12.38 -7.00 -16.77
CA ARG A 232 -11.06 -7.20 -17.38
C ARG A 232 -10.48 -8.57 -17.04
N ILE A 233 -10.50 -8.97 -15.78
CA ILE A 233 -10.02 -10.28 -15.35
C ILE A 233 -10.81 -11.41 -16.03
N ALA A 234 -12.15 -11.30 -16.04
CA ALA A 234 -13.01 -12.30 -16.68
C ALA A 234 -12.72 -12.47 -18.18
N ASN A 235 -12.33 -11.38 -18.86
CA ASN A 235 -11.97 -11.41 -20.28
C ASN A 235 -10.55 -11.91 -20.54
N SER A 236 -9.63 -11.78 -19.57
CA SER A 236 -8.21 -12.10 -19.76
C SER A 236 -7.79 -13.45 -19.18
N VAL A 237 -8.52 -14.00 -18.21
CA VAL A 237 -8.16 -15.23 -17.51
C VAL A 237 -9.24 -16.30 -17.71
N PRO A 238 -8.88 -17.47 -18.27
CA PRO A 238 -9.83 -18.56 -18.46
C PRO A 238 -10.55 -18.95 -17.17
N ALA A 239 -11.86 -19.14 -17.26
CA ALA A 239 -12.67 -19.59 -16.13
C ALA A 239 -12.23 -20.96 -15.58
N THR A 240 -11.52 -21.78 -16.37
CA THR A 240 -10.91 -23.03 -15.89
C THR A 240 -9.82 -22.79 -14.84
N HIS A 241 -9.08 -21.69 -14.95
CA HIS A 241 -7.95 -21.35 -14.07
C HIS A 241 -8.36 -20.45 -12.90
N LEU A 242 -9.45 -19.68 -13.06
CA LEU A 242 -9.92 -18.74 -12.04
C LEU A 242 -11.43 -18.85 -11.81
N ARG A 243 -11.83 -18.89 -10.54
CA ARG A 243 -13.19 -18.59 -10.09
C ARG A 243 -13.21 -17.17 -9.56
N LEU A 244 -13.73 -16.25 -10.37
CA LEU A 244 -13.92 -14.87 -10.00
C LEU A 244 -15.34 -14.64 -9.46
N ASP A 245 -15.44 -13.99 -8.31
CA ASP A 245 -16.69 -13.51 -7.72
C ASP A 245 -16.63 -11.99 -7.58
N THR A 246 -17.72 -11.28 -7.89
CA THR A 246 -17.79 -9.81 -7.77
C THR A 246 -19.06 -9.44 -7.02
N ARG A 247 -18.90 -8.75 -5.88
CA ARG A 247 -19.96 -8.39 -4.94
C ARG A 247 -20.00 -6.88 -4.80
N THR A 248 -21.08 -6.25 -5.24
CA THR A 248 -21.31 -4.81 -5.04
C THR A 248 -22.71 -4.50 -4.49
N ALA A 249 -22.92 -3.27 -4.03
CA ALA A 249 -24.19 -2.82 -3.46
C ALA A 249 -24.64 -3.76 -2.32
N ASP A 250 -25.90 -4.20 -2.30
CA ASP A 250 -26.47 -5.05 -1.25
C ASP A 250 -25.75 -6.40 -1.09
N ALA A 251 -25.03 -6.87 -2.12
CA ALA A 251 -24.23 -8.10 -2.03
C ALA A 251 -22.91 -7.90 -1.26
N ALA A 252 -22.56 -6.65 -0.94
CA ALA A 252 -21.38 -6.27 -0.17
C ALA A 252 -21.70 -6.00 1.31
N ASP A 253 -22.53 -6.87 1.91
CA ASP A 253 -22.95 -6.81 3.31
C ASP A 253 -21.90 -7.43 4.27
N LYS A 254 -22.00 -7.13 5.57
CA LYS A 254 -21.09 -7.66 6.60
C LYS A 254 -21.16 -9.18 6.68
N ARG A 255 -22.34 -9.76 6.48
CA ARG A 255 -22.52 -11.23 6.52
C ARG A 255 -21.71 -11.92 5.44
N THR A 256 -21.72 -11.39 4.22
CA THR A 256 -20.96 -11.91 3.08
C THR A 256 -19.47 -11.68 3.31
N LEU A 257 -19.07 -10.48 3.73
CA LEU A 257 -17.67 -10.20 4.07
C LEU A 257 -17.16 -11.15 5.16
N SER A 258 -17.96 -11.45 6.18
CA SER A 258 -17.60 -12.40 7.24
C SER A 258 -17.39 -13.83 6.74
N LYS A 259 -18.02 -14.23 5.62
CA LYS A 259 -17.78 -15.53 4.98
C LYS A 259 -16.51 -15.52 4.13
N LEU A 260 -16.16 -14.38 3.55
CA LEU A 260 -14.94 -14.18 2.75
C LEU A 260 -13.68 -14.03 3.63
N MET A 261 -13.83 -13.40 4.80
CA MET A 261 -12.74 -13.12 5.74
C MET A 261 -12.51 -14.29 6.69
N GLY A 262 -12.01 -15.40 6.15
CA GLY A 262 -11.66 -16.58 6.94
C GLY A 262 -12.85 -17.49 7.28
N GLY A 263 -13.89 -17.51 6.43
CA GLY A 263 -15.09 -18.33 6.60
C GLY A 263 -15.33 -19.29 5.42
N ALA A 264 -16.58 -19.72 5.24
CA ALA A 264 -16.94 -20.74 4.23
C ALA A 264 -16.68 -20.32 2.76
N LEU A 265 -16.46 -19.04 2.50
CA LEU A 265 -16.24 -18.49 1.15
C LEU A 265 -14.83 -17.91 0.96
N THR A 266 -13.88 -18.17 1.87
CA THR A 266 -12.50 -17.65 1.79
C THR A 266 -11.88 -17.86 0.40
N PRO A 267 -11.52 -16.78 -0.32
CA PRO A 267 -10.81 -16.86 -1.60
C PRO A 267 -9.29 -16.97 -1.40
N ASP A 268 -8.55 -17.25 -2.48
CA ASP A 268 -7.08 -17.13 -2.46
C ASP A 268 -6.66 -15.65 -2.56
N PHE A 269 -7.48 -14.81 -3.21
CA PHE A 269 -7.30 -13.36 -3.30
C PHE A 269 -8.61 -12.60 -2.99
N LEU A 270 -8.54 -11.59 -2.13
CA LEU A 270 -9.65 -10.68 -1.84
C LEU A 270 -9.24 -9.23 -2.09
N LEU A 271 -10.01 -8.50 -2.90
CA LEU A 271 -9.91 -7.05 -2.99
C LEU A 271 -11.19 -6.42 -2.44
N THR A 272 -11.07 -5.53 -1.45
CA THR A 272 -12.19 -4.75 -0.93
C THR A 272 -12.03 -3.27 -1.31
N ALA A 273 -13.08 -2.60 -1.77
CA ALA A 273 -13.10 -1.15 -1.96
C ALA A 273 -14.30 -0.54 -1.22
N THR A 274 -14.02 0.00 -0.03
CA THR A 274 -15.05 0.41 0.94
C THR A 274 -14.57 1.59 1.77
N HIS A 275 -15.47 2.35 2.41
CA HIS A 275 -15.02 3.38 3.34
C HIS A 275 -14.28 2.77 4.53
N GLY A 276 -13.22 3.45 4.97
CA GLY A 276 -12.57 3.17 6.24
C GLY A 276 -13.35 3.79 7.41
N VAL A 277 -13.36 3.13 8.55
CA VAL A 277 -13.93 3.65 9.79
C VAL A 277 -12.88 4.46 10.57
N MET A 278 -13.29 5.61 11.14
CA MET A 278 -12.42 6.51 11.92
C MET A 278 -12.99 6.83 13.29
N LEU A 279 -12.10 7.17 14.24
CA LEU A 279 -12.46 7.67 15.55
C LEU A 279 -11.54 8.83 15.95
N PRO A 280 -12.02 9.79 16.76
CA PRO A 280 -11.21 10.92 17.19
C PRO A 280 -10.05 10.49 18.09
N PRO A 281 -8.97 11.30 18.16
CA PRO A 281 -7.91 11.12 19.16
C PRO A 281 -8.48 10.95 20.58
N GLY A 282 -7.86 10.08 21.37
CA GLY A 282 -8.28 9.78 22.75
C GLY A 282 -9.51 8.86 22.87
N HIS A 283 -10.22 8.56 21.78
CA HIS A 283 -11.35 7.63 21.85
C HIS A 283 -10.86 6.20 22.13
N ALA A 284 -11.35 5.55 23.20
CA ALA A 284 -10.86 4.26 23.69
C ALA A 284 -10.83 3.14 22.63
N ARG A 285 -11.80 3.13 21.70
CA ARG A 285 -11.88 2.13 20.62
C ARG A 285 -11.05 2.45 19.37
N ARG A 286 -10.32 3.57 19.31
CA ARG A 286 -9.63 4.05 18.09
C ARG A 286 -8.66 3.00 17.55
N ARG A 287 -7.77 2.46 18.39
CA ARG A 287 -6.80 1.43 17.98
C ARG A 287 -7.46 0.16 17.41
N HIS A 288 -8.64 -0.21 17.89
CA HIS A 288 -9.33 -1.43 17.47
C HIS A 288 -10.22 -1.27 16.23
N LEU A 289 -10.74 -0.07 15.98
CA LEU A 289 -11.73 0.18 14.92
C LEU A 289 -11.23 1.08 13.79
N GLN A 290 -10.17 1.86 13.99
CA GLN A 290 -9.66 2.73 12.93
C GLN A 290 -9.12 1.89 11.77
N GLY A 291 -9.61 2.16 10.56
CA GLY A 291 -9.34 1.37 9.36
C GLY A 291 -10.23 0.14 9.17
N ALA A 292 -11.26 -0.07 10.01
CA ALA A 292 -12.23 -1.13 9.78
C ALA A 292 -13.03 -0.89 8.47
N ILE A 293 -13.51 -1.97 7.87
CA ILE A 293 -14.25 -1.97 6.60
C ILE A 293 -15.72 -1.65 6.87
N LEU A 294 -16.24 -0.56 6.29
CA LEU A 294 -17.66 -0.25 6.33
C LEU A 294 -18.42 -1.09 5.29
N CYS A 295 -19.52 -1.73 5.70
CA CYS A 295 -20.30 -2.66 4.87
C CYS A 295 -21.61 -2.01 4.37
N ALA A 296 -22.25 -2.63 3.36
CA ALA A 296 -23.39 -2.07 2.65
C ALA A 296 -24.63 -1.78 3.53
N GLU A 297 -24.74 -2.38 4.71
CA GLU A 297 -25.82 -2.09 5.66
C GLU A 297 -25.82 -0.64 6.16
N TYR A 298 -24.71 0.10 6.01
CA TYR A 298 -24.66 1.52 6.31
C TYR A 298 -25.44 2.32 5.25
N PRO A 299 -26.48 3.07 5.62
CA PRO A 299 -27.38 3.71 4.65
C PRO A 299 -26.84 5.00 4.03
N GLY A 300 -25.62 5.43 4.40
CA GLY A 300 -25.11 6.76 4.06
C GLY A 300 -25.18 7.73 5.24
N ALA A 301 -24.41 8.82 5.17
CA ALA A 301 -24.28 9.77 6.27
C ALA A 301 -25.57 10.56 6.54
N GLU A 302 -26.36 10.84 5.51
CA GLU A 302 -27.64 11.55 5.65
C GLU A 302 -28.70 10.59 6.21
N GLY A 303 -28.81 9.39 5.64
CA GLY A 303 -29.76 8.35 6.08
C GLY A 303 -29.47 7.76 7.47
N TRP A 304 -28.24 7.86 7.97
CA TRP A 304 -27.89 7.38 9.31
C TRP A 304 -28.18 8.37 10.45
N HIS A 305 -28.42 9.65 10.11
CA HIS A 305 -28.83 10.72 11.04
C HIS A 305 -27.90 10.91 12.25
N GLY A 306 -26.58 10.82 12.05
CA GLY A 306 -25.62 11.28 13.06
C GLY A 306 -25.43 10.38 14.29
N LYS A 307 -25.72 9.07 14.19
CA LYS A 307 -25.61 8.10 15.30
C LYS A 307 -24.31 7.33 15.26
N ALA A 308 -23.90 6.73 16.37
CA ALA A 308 -22.78 5.79 16.37
C ALA A 308 -23.09 4.59 15.46
N ILE A 309 -22.11 4.20 14.63
CA ILE A 309 -22.25 3.06 13.72
C ILE A 309 -22.15 1.77 14.55
N PRO A 310 -23.13 0.86 14.46
CA PRO A 310 -23.14 -0.38 15.21
C PRO A 310 -22.16 -1.38 14.60
N PRO A 311 -21.60 -2.32 15.39
CA PRO A 311 -20.71 -3.36 14.89
C PRO A 311 -21.26 -4.16 13.70
N ARG A 312 -22.59 -4.33 13.60
CA ARG A 312 -23.21 -5.06 12.48
C ARG A 312 -22.98 -4.44 11.10
N MET A 313 -22.53 -3.18 11.02
CA MET A 313 -22.31 -2.44 9.76
C MET A 313 -20.83 -2.31 9.40
N MET A 314 -19.92 -2.85 10.21
CA MET A 314 -18.48 -2.77 9.95
C MET A 314 -17.78 -4.08 10.25
N PHE A 315 -16.73 -4.41 9.52
CA PHE A 315 -15.86 -5.54 9.78
C PHE A 315 -14.48 -5.04 10.25
N SER A 316 -14.09 -5.42 11.46
CA SER A 316 -12.89 -4.94 12.16
C SER A 316 -12.00 -6.11 12.57
N GLY A 317 -10.81 -5.83 13.11
CA GLY A 317 -9.97 -6.89 13.66
C GLY A 317 -10.62 -7.65 14.84
N GLN A 318 -11.65 -7.08 15.49
CA GLN A 318 -12.42 -7.81 16.53
C GLN A 318 -13.27 -8.94 15.95
N ASP A 319 -13.62 -8.89 14.66
CA ASP A 319 -14.37 -9.93 13.98
C ASP A 319 -13.47 -11.10 13.50
N VAL A 320 -12.14 -10.94 13.64
CA VAL A 320 -11.12 -11.94 13.31
C VAL A 320 -10.74 -12.74 14.56
N THR A 321 -11.56 -13.74 14.82
CA THR A 321 -11.42 -14.72 15.90
C THR A 321 -10.41 -15.83 15.54
N GLU A 322 -9.95 -16.60 16.52
CA GLU A 322 -8.92 -17.64 16.33
C GLU A 322 -9.38 -18.84 15.49
N ASP A 323 -10.69 -19.04 15.32
CA ASP A 323 -11.28 -20.10 14.50
C ASP A 323 -11.38 -19.75 13.01
N ARG A 324 -10.97 -18.53 12.62
CA ARG A 324 -10.97 -18.09 11.22
C ARG A 324 -9.89 -18.81 10.43
N ASP A 325 -10.25 -19.27 9.23
CA ASP A 325 -9.32 -19.92 8.30
C ASP A 325 -9.20 -19.10 7.02
N PHE A 326 -8.18 -18.24 6.98
CA PHE A 326 -7.84 -17.46 5.79
C PHE A 326 -7.09 -18.28 4.75
N ASN A 327 -6.62 -19.49 5.10
CA ASN A 327 -6.06 -20.44 4.17
C ASN A 327 -4.94 -19.84 3.29
N GLY A 328 -4.14 -18.95 3.87
CA GLY A 328 -3.04 -18.25 3.20
C GLY A 328 -3.46 -17.17 2.19
N MET A 329 -4.70 -16.67 2.28
CA MET A 329 -5.27 -15.61 1.43
C MET A 329 -4.35 -14.39 1.35
N LEU A 330 -4.26 -13.82 0.14
CA LEU A 330 -3.71 -12.49 -0.09
C LEU A 330 -4.87 -11.49 -0.16
N ALA A 331 -4.74 -10.34 0.50
CA ALA A 331 -5.79 -9.32 0.51
C ALA A 331 -5.28 -7.96 0.04
N LEU A 332 -6.13 -7.20 -0.65
CA LEU A 332 -5.96 -5.77 -0.88
C LEU A 332 -7.16 -5.04 -0.26
N LEU A 333 -6.90 -4.24 0.77
CA LEU A 333 -7.89 -3.44 1.47
C LEU A 333 -7.81 -1.99 1.00
N PHE A 334 -8.68 -1.60 0.07
CA PHE A 334 -8.85 -0.22 -0.35
C PHE A 334 -9.84 0.49 0.60
N GLY A 335 -9.34 1.47 1.34
CA GLY A 335 -10.11 2.30 2.26
C GLY A 335 -9.20 3.07 3.22
N CYS A 336 -9.65 4.25 3.66
CA CYS A 336 -8.87 5.12 4.55
C CYS A 336 -8.37 4.40 5.80
N ASN A 337 -7.09 4.56 6.12
CA ASN A 337 -6.35 3.95 7.22
C ASN A 337 -6.53 2.42 7.36
N SER A 338 -6.97 1.71 6.32
CA SER A 338 -7.09 0.24 6.35
C SER A 338 -5.76 -0.46 6.66
N GLY A 339 -4.62 0.17 6.34
CA GLY A 339 -3.27 -0.27 6.69
C GLY A 339 -2.74 0.33 7.99
N GLY A 340 -3.19 1.53 8.37
CA GLY A 340 -2.79 2.15 9.62
C GLY A 340 -2.87 3.67 9.63
N THR A 341 -2.39 4.24 10.73
CA THR A 341 -2.45 5.66 11.04
C THR A 341 -1.03 6.20 11.19
N PRO A 342 -0.58 7.11 10.30
CA PRO A 342 0.75 7.67 10.36
C PRO A 342 0.90 8.70 11.49
N GLN A 343 2.15 9.10 11.74
CA GLN A 343 2.44 10.11 12.76
C GLN A 343 1.90 11.50 12.34
N ARG A 344 1.97 11.76 11.04
CA ARG A 344 1.44 12.96 10.39
C ARG A 344 0.71 12.55 9.12
N SER A 345 -0.42 13.18 8.86
CA SER A 345 -1.10 13.00 7.58
C SER A 345 -0.28 13.66 6.45
N SER A 346 -0.30 13.03 5.27
CA SER A 346 0.33 13.49 4.03
C SER A 346 -0.49 14.56 3.31
N PHE A 347 -1.71 14.80 3.77
CA PHE A 347 -2.69 15.63 3.10
C PHE A 347 -2.90 16.96 3.83
N PRO A 348 -3.10 18.07 3.09
CA PRO A 348 -3.28 19.41 3.65
C PRO A 348 -4.69 19.62 4.24
N LEU A 349 -5.06 18.77 5.20
CA LEU A 349 -6.33 18.79 5.90
C LEU A 349 -6.36 19.87 6.98
N GLU A 350 -7.56 20.36 7.31
CA GLU A 350 -7.73 21.25 8.47
C GLU A 350 -7.33 20.54 9.77
N PRO A 351 -6.82 21.25 10.78
CA PRO A 351 -6.31 20.62 11.99
C PRO A 351 -7.26 19.61 12.64
N HIS A 352 -8.56 19.92 12.73
CA HIS A 352 -9.53 19.01 13.34
C HIS A 352 -9.77 17.75 12.49
N HIS A 353 -9.85 17.89 11.16
CA HIS A 353 -9.97 16.75 10.25
C HIS A 353 -8.68 15.92 10.25
N ARG A 354 -7.51 16.57 10.16
CA ARG A 354 -6.18 15.95 10.14
C ARG A 354 -5.95 15.07 11.37
N SER A 355 -6.44 15.51 12.54
CA SER A 355 -6.33 14.76 13.79
C SER A 355 -6.98 13.37 13.75
N LEU A 356 -7.95 13.12 12.85
CA LEU A 356 -8.56 11.80 12.66
C LEU A 356 -7.61 10.83 11.95
N PHE A 357 -6.72 11.34 11.10
CA PHE A 357 -5.83 10.55 10.24
C PHE A 357 -4.41 10.44 10.79
N GLU A 358 -4.05 11.22 11.81
CA GLU A 358 -2.72 11.18 12.43
C GLU A 358 -2.77 10.79 13.91
N SER A 359 -1.63 10.38 14.44
CA SER A 359 -1.47 9.98 15.85
C SER A 359 -0.05 10.24 16.32
N HIS A 360 0.13 10.80 17.53
CA HIS A 360 1.46 10.93 18.13
C HIS A 360 2.15 9.57 18.31
N GLU A 361 1.35 8.54 18.57
CA GLU A 361 1.75 7.14 18.53
C GLU A 361 1.17 6.53 17.24
N PRO A 362 1.89 6.56 16.11
CA PRO A 362 1.41 5.92 14.89
C PRO A 362 1.24 4.41 15.09
N PHE A 363 0.37 3.78 14.30
CA PHE A 363 0.07 2.35 14.47
C PHE A 363 -0.40 1.70 13.17
N MET A 364 -0.09 0.41 13.02
CA MET A 364 -0.73 -0.45 12.00
C MET A 364 -2.19 -0.73 12.40
N ALA A 365 -3.10 -0.74 11.43
CA ALA A 365 -4.51 -1.00 11.69
C ALA A 365 -4.74 -2.41 12.26
N HIS A 366 -5.69 -2.53 13.20
CA HIS A 366 -5.93 -3.78 13.92
C HIS A 366 -6.44 -4.91 13.01
N LEU A 367 -7.19 -4.59 11.94
CA LEU A 367 -7.71 -5.59 11.00
C LEU A 367 -6.60 -6.38 10.27
N PRO A 368 -5.71 -5.76 9.47
CA PRO A 368 -4.63 -6.51 8.82
C PRO A 368 -3.71 -7.21 9.82
N ARG A 369 -3.47 -6.61 10.99
CA ARG A 369 -2.67 -7.23 12.05
C ARG A 369 -3.27 -8.58 12.49
N ARG A 370 -4.56 -8.59 12.80
CA ARG A 370 -5.29 -9.82 13.19
C ARG A 370 -5.36 -10.83 12.06
N MET A 371 -5.57 -10.40 10.81
CA MET A 371 -5.56 -11.28 9.64
C MET A 371 -4.24 -12.04 9.47
N LEU A 372 -3.10 -11.40 9.78
CA LEU A 372 -1.78 -12.02 9.70
C LEU A 372 -1.46 -12.90 10.92
N ALA A 373 -1.94 -12.53 12.10
CA ALA A 373 -1.55 -13.14 13.38
C ALA A 373 -2.30 -14.44 13.73
N VAL A 374 -3.51 -14.67 13.21
CA VAL A 374 -4.28 -15.89 13.53
C VAL A 374 -3.67 -17.14 12.90
N GLN A 375 -4.00 -18.30 13.46
CA GLN A 375 -3.67 -19.58 12.83
C GLN A 375 -4.32 -19.66 11.44
N ASN A 376 -3.61 -20.22 10.45
CA ASN A 376 -4.06 -20.24 9.04
C ASN A 376 -4.43 -18.84 8.50
N GLY A 377 -3.77 -17.80 9.02
CA GLY A 377 -3.97 -16.41 8.64
C GLY A 377 -3.57 -16.09 7.19
N CYS A 378 -3.79 -14.84 6.82
CA CYS A 378 -3.28 -14.28 5.58
C CYS A 378 -1.76 -14.33 5.54
N ARG A 379 -1.20 -14.44 4.34
CA ARG A 379 0.25 -14.34 4.13
C ARG A 379 0.71 -12.93 3.82
N ALA A 380 -0.14 -12.15 3.15
CA ALA A 380 0.09 -10.73 2.95
C ALA A 380 -1.23 -9.97 2.82
N VAL A 381 -1.21 -8.73 3.27
CA VAL A 381 -2.29 -7.77 3.13
C VAL A 381 -1.68 -6.48 2.59
N VAL A 382 -2.12 -6.05 1.41
CA VAL A 382 -1.88 -4.69 0.91
C VAL A 382 -3.00 -3.80 1.44
N ALA A 383 -2.67 -2.67 2.04
CA ALA A 383 -3.68 -1.76 2.56
C ALA A 383 -3.21 -0.31 2.51
N HIS A 384 -4.15 0.62 2.64
CA HIS A 384 -3.86 2.05 2.51
C HIS A 384 -3.68 2.73 3.86
N VAL A 385 -2.63 3.54 3.97
CA VAL A 385 -2.33 4.36 5.15
C VAL A 385 -2.82 5.79 4.89
N ASP A 386 -3.45 6.43 5.88
CA ASP A 386 -4.00 7.80 5.76
C ASP A 386 -5.30 7.85 4.92
N THR A 387 -5.66 9.05 4.44
CA THR A 387 -6.85 9.32 3.64
C THR A 387 -6.69 8.80 2.20
N VAL A 388 -7.69 8.07 1.71
CA VAL A 388 -7.79 7.66 0.30
C VAL A 388 -8.51 8.72 -0.51
N TYR A 389 -7.99 9.02 -1.70
CA TYR A 389 -8.69 9.84 -2.68
C TYR A 389 -9.14 9.00 -3.89
N ASN A 390 -10.08 9.53 -4.67
CA ASN A 390 -10.51 8.89 -5.91
C ASN A 390 -9.42 8.86 -6.99
N TRP A 391 -8.31 9.60 -6.79
CA TRP A 391 -7.19 9.73 -7.73
C TRP A 391 -6.40 8.45 -7.95
N SER A 392 -6.47 7.49 -7.02
CA SER A 392 -5.94 6.14 -7.22
C SER A 392 -6.64 5.38 -8.36
N PHE A 393 -7.89 5.71 -8.69
CA PHE A 393 -8.70 4.93 -9.63
C PHE A 393 -9.48 5.75 -10.67
N ALA A 394 -9.47 7.08 -10.59
CA ALA A 394 -10.16 7.97 -11.52
C ALA A 394 -9.30 9.20 -11.87
N ASN A 395 -9.35 9.63 -13.14
CA ASN A 395 -8.71 10.86 -13.58
C ASN A 395 -9.63 12.10 -13.40
N ARG A 396 -9.14 13.29 -13.79
CA ARG A 396 -9.87 14.56 -13.60
C ARG A 396 -11.18 14.61 -14.37
N GLN A 397 -11.25 13.88 -15.49
CA GLN A 397 -12.42 13.72 -16.33
C GLN A 397 -13.38 12.63 -15.81
N LYS A 398 -13.14 12.08 -14.61
CA LYS A 398 -13.87 10.95 -14.02
C LYS A 398 -13.86 9.73 -14.94
N GLN A 399 -12.74 9.46 -15.58
CA GLN A 399 -12.50 8.24 -16.33
C GLN A 399 -11.65 7.28 -15.51
N GLU A 400 -11.81 5.99 -15.76
CA GLU A 400 -11.06 4.91 -15.12
C GLU A 400 -9.54 5.11 -15.27
N GLN A 401 -8.82 5.11 -14.14
CA GLN A 401 -7.36 5.14 -14.08
C GLN A 401 -6.84 4.08 -13.10
N THR A 402 -7.15 2.81 -13.36
CA THR A 402 -6.81 1.69 -12.46
C THR A 402 -5.65 0.84 -12.97
N GLY A 403 -4.77 1.41 -13.81
CA GLY A 403 -3.62 0.70 -14.40
C GLY A 403 -2.77 -0.07 -13.36
N PRO A 404 -2.35 0.57 -12.25
CA PRO A 404 -1.60 -0.11 -11.19
C PRO A 404 -2.36 -1.29 -10.57
N PHE A 405 -3.64 -1.13 -10.25
CA PHE A 405 -4.47 -2.22 -9.70
C PHE A 405 -4.65 -3.38 -10.68
N GLN A 406 -4.86 -3.07 -11.96
CA GLN A 406 -5.01 -4.07 -13.01
C GLN A 406 -3.74 -4.88 -13.18
N GLY A 407 -2.59 -4.19 -13.30
CA GLY A 407 -1.31 -4.85 -13.42
C GLY A 407 -0.95 -5.64 -12.16
N PHE A 408 -1.28 -5.13 -10.97
CA PHE A 408 -1.03 -5.81 -9.70
C PHE A 408 -1.77 -7.15 -9.65
N VAL A 409 -3.09 -7.13 -9.90
CA VAL A 409 -3.88 -8.37 -9.89
C VAL A 409 -3.44 -9.30 -11.02
N LYS A 410 -3.09 -8.76 -12.19
CA LYS A 410 -2.50 -9.56 -13.27
C LYS A 410 -1.22 -10.27 -12.83
N ARG A 411 -0.24 -9.55 -12.25
CA ARG A 411 1.03 -10.12 -11.76
C ARG A 411 0.77 -11.21 -10.72
N LEU A 412 -0.15 -10.99 -9.77
CA LEU A 412 -0.54 -12.04 -8.80
C LEU A 412 -1.13 -13.28 -9.48
N LEU A 413 -2.03 -13.09 -10.46
CA LEU A 413 -2.63 -14.18 -11.24
C LEU A 413 -1.62 -14.85 -12.19
N GLU A 414 -0.49 -14.23 -12.48
CA GLU A 414 0.64 -14.87 -13.19
C GLU A 414 1.54 -15.66 -12.23
N GLY A 415 1.25 -15.65 -10.92
CA GLY A 415 2.06 -16.32 -9.91
C GLY A 415 3.31 -15.55 -9.48
N ARG A 416 3.40 -14.25 -9.84
CA ARG A 416 4.46 -13.36 -9.37
C ARG A 416 4.35 -13.10 -7.87
N THR A 417 5.46 -12.75 -7.23
CA THR A 417 5.47 -12.36 -5.82
C THR A 417 4.61 -11.11 -5.59
N VAL A 418 4.04 -10.97 -4.39
CA VAL A 418 3.24 -9.80 -4.04
C VAL A 418 4.10 -8.53 -3.99
N GLY A 419 5.37 -8.63 -3.57
CA GLY A 419 6.34 -7.55 -3.59
C GLY A 419 6.59 -7.04 -5.00
N TYR A 420 6.92 -7.95 -5.94
CA TYR A 420 7.10 -7.56 -7.34
C TYR A 420 5.83 -7.00 -7.98
N ALA A 421 4.66 -7.50 -7.58
CA ALA A 421 3.39 -6.92 -8.02
C ALA A 421 3.20 -5.47 -7.52
N MET A 422 3.68 -5.15 -6.31
CA MET A 422 3.61 -3.81 -5.73
C MET A 422 4.45 -2.77 -6.50
N ASN A 423 5.47 -3.17 -7.25
CA ASN A 423 6.28 -2.25 -8.07
C ASN A 423 5.44 -1.38 -9.01
N LEU A 424 4.26 -1.83 -9.45
CA LEU A 424 3.36 -1.03 -10.28
C LEU A 424 2.77 0.19 -9.55
N PHE A 425 2.56 0.10 -8.24
CA PHE A 425 2.17 1.25 -7.42
C PHE A 425 3.35 2.23 -7.28
N GLN A 426 4.56 1.68 -7.13
CA GLN A 426 5.80 2.45 -7.00
C GLN A 426 6.14 3.20 -8.29
N GLU A 427 6.09 2.52 -9.44
CA GLU A 427 6.25 3.11 -10.78
C GLU A 427 5.24 4.25 -10.98
N SER A 428 3.97 4.02 -10.63
CA SER A 428 2.93 5.06 -10.73
C SER A 428 3.18 6.23 -9.79
N TYR A 429 3.68 5.98 -8.57
CA TYR A 429 4.10 7.02 -7.65
C TYR A 429 5.25 7.86 -8.22
N LEU A 430 6.26 7.23 -8.82
CA LEU A 430 7.42 7.93 -9.42
C LEU A 430 7.01 8.76 -10.65
N GLU A 431 6.19 8.22 -11.54
CA GLU A 431 5.63 8.93 -12.68
C GLU A 431 4.86 10.18 -12.24
N LYS A 432 3.95 10.02 -11.27
CA LYS A 432 3.18 11.14 -10.70
C LYS A 432 4.07 12.16 -10.01
N THR A 433 5.15 11.72 -9.36
CA THR A 433 6.11 12.60 -8.70
C THR A 433 6.87 13.44 -9.71
N ALA A 434 7.36 12.84 -10.80
CA ALA A 434 8.00 13.57 -11.88
C ALA A 434 7.06 14.64 -12.46
N ARG A 435 5.81 14.26 -12.74
CA ARG A 435 4.79 15.20 -13.21
C ARG A 435 4.51 16.33 -12.22
N TYR A 436 4.43 16.04 -10.91
CA TYR A 436 4.25 17.06 -9.88
C TYR A 436 5.42 18.04 -9.86
N LEU A 437 6.66 17.56 -9.98
CA LEU A 437 7.86 18.41 -9.99
C LEU A 437 7.91 19.33 -11.22
N GLU A 438 7.51 18.83 -12.39
CA GLU A 438 7.35 19.67 -13.59
C GLU A 438 6.35 20.81 -13.35
N LEU A 439 5.19 20.51 -12.75
CA LEU A 439 4.17 21.51 -12.44
C LEU A 439 4.68 22.54 -11.43
N VAL A 440 5.43 22.12 -10.41
CA VAL A 440 6.07 23.04 -9.46
C VAL A 440 7.05 23.97 -10.17
N ALA A 441 7.86 23.45 -11.09
CA ALA A 441 8.81 24.25 -11.85
C ALA A 441 8.10 25.30 -12.71
N SER A 442 7.11 24.90 -13.51
CA SER A 442 6.29 25.81 -14.32
C SER A 442 5.57 26.87 -13.47
N HIS A 443 5.07 26.49 -12.29
CA HIS A 443 4.48 27.43 -11.32
C HIS A 443 5.47 28.51 -10.89
N ASN A 444 6.68 28.10 -10.51
CA ASN A 444 7.70 29.01 -10.00
C ASN A 444 8.25 29.94 -11.09
N GLU A 445 8.22 29.50 -12.35
CA GLU A 445 8.57 30.32 -13.51
C GLU A 445 7.47 31.32 -13.91
N GLY A 446 6.30 31.25 -13.27
CA GLY A 446 5.20 32.17 -13.49
C GLY A 446 4.38 31.84 -14.74
N ASP A 447 4.28 30.56 -15.12
CA ASP A 447 3.41 30.14 -16.22
C ASP A 447 1.95 30.50 -15.93
N SER A 448 1.47 31.54 -16.60
CA SER A 448 0.11 32.06 -16.48
C SER A 448 -0.99 31.10 -16.94
N GLN A 449 -0.64 30.03 -17.67
CA GLN A 449 -1.60 29.04 -18.16
C GLN A 449 -1.86 27.92 -17.15
N MET A 450 -1.02 27.78 -16.13
CA MET A 450 -1.15 26.69 -15.17
C MET A 450 -2.06 27.07 -14.01
N SER A 451 -3.01 26.19 -13.69
CA SER A 451 -3.92 26.40 -12.56
C SER A 451 -3.34 25.83 -11.25
N ASP A 452 -3.55 26.53 -10.13
CA ASP A 452 -3.18 25.99 -8.81
C ASP A 452 -3.89 24.66 -8.49
N ASP A 453 -5.09 24.48 -9.06
CA ASP A 453 -5.86 23.22 -8.97
C ASP A 453 -5.05 22.03 -9.51
N GLU A 454 -4.32 22.19 -10.61
CA GLU A 454 -3.49 21.13 -11.19
C GLU A 454 -2.33 20.73 -10.28
N LEU A 455 -1.73 21.70 -9.60
CA LEU A 455 -0.66 21.45 -8.65
C LEU A 455 -1.16 20.63 -7.44
N VAL A 456 -2.31 21.01 -6.89
CA VAL A 456 -2.95 20.27 -5.80
C VAL A 456 -3.36 18.87 -6.24
N HIS A 457 -3.93 18.72 -7.44
CA HIS A 457 -4.30 17.40 -7.97
C HIS A 457 -3.08 16.49 -8.08
N ALA A 458 -1.98 16.98 -8.62
CA ALA A 458 -0.75 16.22 -8.72
C ALA A 458 -0.22 15.82 -7.33
N TRP A 459 -0.23 16.73 -6.35
CA TRP A 459 0.15 16.43 -4.96
C TRP A 459 -0.72 15.31 -4.35
N LEU A 460 -2.05 15.41 -4.49
CA LEU A 460 -2.97 14.40 -3.97
C LEU A 460 -2.71 13.04 -4.62
N ALA A 461 -2.55 12.99 -5.93
CA ALA A 461 -2.32 11.75 -6.68
C ALA A 461 -0.98 11.08 -6.30
N VAL A 462 0.07 11.87 -6.07
CA VAL A 462 1.37 11.38 -5.59
C VAL A 462 1.23 10.71 -4.23
N ASN A 463 0.66 11.41 -3.25
CA ASN A 463 0.58 10.90 -1.87
C ASN A 463 -0.40 9.74 -1.75
N ASP A 464 -1.50 9.75 -2.50
CA ASP A 464 -2.49 8.67 -2.51
C ASP A 464 -1.89 7.35 -3.03
N MET A 465 -1.09 7.42 -4.11
CA MET A 465 -0.41 6.24 -4.68
C MET A 465 0.72 5.71 -3.78
N ARG A 466 1.51 6.60 -3.17
CA ARG A 466 2.60 6.23 -2.24
C ARG A 466 2.12 5.45 -1.02
N ASN A 467 0.88 5.69 -0.60
CA ASN A 467 0.36 5.25 0.69
C ASN A 467 -0.22 3.81 0.69
N TYR A 468 -0.12 3.06 -0.41
CA TYR A 468 -0.38 1.62 -0.39
C TYR A 468 0.83 0.89 0.18
N VAL A 469 0.60 0.18 1.28
CA VAL A 469 1.63 -0.53 2.04
C VAL A 469 1.35 -2.01 2.02
N LEU A 470 2.40 -2.80 1.81
CA LEU A 470 2.37 -4.25 1.96
C LEU A 470 2.72 -4.66 3.39
N PHE A 471 1.84 -5.44 4.00
CA PHE A 471 2.04 -6.11 5.27
C PHE A 471 2.19 -7.62 5.05
N GLY A 472 3.18 -8.25 5.68
CA GLY A 472 3.62 -9.61 5.41
C GLY A 472 4.91 -9.68 4.58
N ASP A 473 5.42 -10.89 4.41
CA ASP A 473 6.58 -11.25 3.59
C ASP A 473 6.32 -10.90 2.11
N PRO A 474 7.15 -10.04 1.50
CA PRO A 474 6.95 -9.61 0.11
C PRO A 474 7.16 -10.73 -0.93
N ALA A 475 7.77 -11.85 -0.54
CA ALA A 475 8.05 -12.96 -1.44
C ALA A 475 6.86 -13.91 -1.67
N VAL A 476 5.75 -13.74 -0.95
CA VAL A 476 4.61 -14.67 -1.05
C VAL A 476 3.85 -14.51 -2.37
N ARG A 477 3.25 -15.60 -2.84
CA ARG A 477 2.55 -15.71 -4.14
C ARG A 477 1.17 -16.33 -3.97
N LEU A 478 0.26 -16.13 -4.92
CA LEU A 478 -0.96 -16.97 -4.98
C LEU A 478 -0.60 -18.45 -5.19
N PRO A 479 -1.46 -19.40 -4.77
CA PRO A 479 -1.22 -20.82 -5.01
C PRO A 479 -0.89 -21.11 -6.48
N GLN A 480 0.06 -22.00 -6.75
CA GLN A 480 0.45 -22.33 -8.11
C GLN A 480 -0.67 -23.12 -8.82
N LEU A 481 -0.89 -22.88 -10.10
CA LEU A 481 -1.84 -23.66 -10.88
C LEU A 481 -1.21 -25.01 -11.25
N ASN A 482 -1.92 -26.11 -11.00
CA ASN A 482 -1.61 -27.42 -11.58
C ASN A 482 -2.15 -27.43 -13.01
N LEU A 483 -1.38 -26.91 -13.96
CA LEU A 483 -1.73 -26.89 -15.38
C LEU A 483 -1.35 -28.19 -16.08
#